data_AF-A0A2V7EVV2-F1
#
_entry.id   AF-A0A2V7EVV2-F1
#
_cell.length_a   1.000
_cell.length_b   1.000
_cell.length_c   1.000
_cell.angle_alpha   90.00
_cell.angle_beta   90.00
_cell.angle_gamma   90.00
#
_symmetry.space_group_name_H-M   'P 1'
#
loop_
_entity.id
_entity.type
_entity.pdbx_description
1 polymer ?
#
loop_
_entity_poly.entity_id
_entity_poly.type
_entity_poly.pdbx_seq_one_letter_code
_entity_poly.pdbx_strand_id
1 'polypeptide(L)'
;MATMYRYQLPVEQTGWTLQSETETSFTWEYEDERAKLLALYDKGKKQQWDAAVRIDWSLDLDPENPQQIDDRLIPIYGSAVWNRLTDKEKVRLRHHQQAQSLSQFMHGEQGALMAAARIVQTVPDLDAKFYAATQVMDEARHVEAYARLLNEKLGIAYPITPGLKALLETVLTDRRWDMTYLGMQILIEGLALAAFQRIRDNAKNRLAASVNAYVMQDEARHVAFGRLALRDYYPQLSQAERDEREEFVVAACYHMRDRFNQRELWENLGLPVSECIEVAMAS
;
A
#
# COMPACT_ATOMS: atom_id res chain seq x y z
N MET A 1 -21.82 8.88 8.05
CA MET A 1 -22.20 7.48 7.74
C MET A 1 -20.93 6.64 7.76
N ALA A 2 -20.94 5.46 8.37
CA ALA A 2 -19.76 4.60 8.43
C ALA A 2 -19.29 4.19 7.02
N THR A 3 -17.98 4.08 6.81
CA THR A 3 -17.35 3.68 5.53
C THR A 3 -17.92 2.37 4.97
N MET A 4 -18.47 1.51 5.85
CA MET A 4 -19.10 0.23 5.48
C MET A 4 -20.16 0.36 4.38
N TYR A 5 -20.90 1.47 4.29
CA TYR A 5 -21.94 1.68 3.27
C TYR A 5 -21.42 2.08 1.88
N ARG A 6 -20.12 2.35 1.73
CA ARG A 6 -19.50 2.77 0.46
C ARG A 6 -18.82 1.62 -0.29
N TYR A 7 -18.66 0.48 0.37
CA TYR A 7 -18.05 -0.68 -0.26
C TYR A 7 -18.97 -1.32 -1.28
N GLN A 8 -18.43 -1.60 -2.46
CA GLN A 8 -19.17 -2.24 -3.55
C GLN A 8 -19.37 -3.74 -3.35
N LEU A 9 -18.61 -4.34 -2.44
CA LEU A 9 -18.71 -5.75 -2.06
C LEU A 9 -18.86 -5.84 -0.53
N PRO A 10 -19.56 -6.85 0.01
CA PRO A 10 -19.82 -6.94 1.45
C PRO A 10 -18.54 -6.91 2.28
N VAL A 11 -18.40 -5.94 3.20
CA VAL A 11 -17.24 -5.83 4.12
C VAL A 11 -17.54 -6.32 5.52
N GLU A 12 -18.82 -6.40 5.92
CA GLU A 12 -19.21 -7.02 7.19
C GLU A 12 -18.76 -8.50 7.31
N GLN A 13 -18.36 -9.12 6.19
CA GLN A 13 -17.80 -10.47 6.14
C GLN A 13 -16.30 -10.53 6.46
N THR A 14 -15.56 -9.42 6.49
CA THR A 14 -14.11 -9.54 6.68
C THR A 14 -13.76 -9.94 8.09
N GLY A 15 -14.43 -9.38 9.11
CA GLY A 15 -14.23 -9.71 10.54
C GLY A 15 -12.75 -9.85 10.89
N TRP A 16 -11.88 -9.12 10.18
CA TRP A 16 -10.55 -9.63 9.90
C TRP A 16 -9.66 -9.30 11.08
N THR A 17 -9.50 -10.30 11.93
CA THR A 17 -8.63 -10.25 13.10
C THR A 17 -7.53 -11.28 12.91
N LEU A 18 -6.29 -10.85 13.08
CA LEU A 18 -5.14 -11.75 13.05
C LEU A 18 -4.72 -12.09 14.46
N GLN A 19 -4.65 -13.38 14.76
CA GLN A 19 -3.95 -13.85 15.95
C GLN A 19 -2.47 -13.92 15.61
N SER A 20 -1.65 -13.16 16.35
CA SER A 20 -0.21 -13.22 16.22
C SER A 20 0.41 -13.22 17.61
N GLU A 21 1.36 -14.12 17.82
CA GLU A 21 2.22 -14.12 19.00
C GLU A 21 3.50 -13.35 18.66
N THR A 22 3.75 -12.25 19.37
CA THR A 22 4.96 -11.44 19.24
C THR A 22 5.71 -11.36 20.55
N GLU A 23 7.04 -11.37 20.46
CA GLU A 23 7.89 -11.01 21.57
C GLU A 23 8.02 -9.48 21.62
N THR A 24 7.71 -8.89 22.78
CA THR A 24 7.92 -7.45 22.99
C THR A 24 9.34 -7.24 23.50
N SER A 25 10.12 -6.47 22.75
CA SER A 25 11.52 -6.23 23.06
C SER A 25 11.71 -4.84 23.68
N PHE A 26 12.27 -4.80 24.89
CA PHE A 26 12.77 -3.59 25.53
C PHE A 26 14.29 -3.55 25.40
N THR A 27 14.82 -2.35 25.23
CA THR A 27 16.26 -2.10 25.32
C THR A 27 16.52 -0.97 26.31
N TRP A 28 17.63 -1.08 27.02
CA TRP A 28 18.15 -0.08 27.96
C TRP A 28 19.48 0.50 27.47
N GLU A 29 19.88 0.15 26.25
CA GLU A 29 21.00 0.76 25.55
C GLU A 29 20.49 1.98 24.77
N TYR A 30 21.05 3.15 25.06
CA TYR A 30 20.61 4.45 24.58
C TYR A 30 21.72 5.22 23.84
N GLU A 31 22.95 4.70 23.81
CA GLU A 31 24.13 5.38 23.27
C GLU A 31 24.73 4.63 22.06
N ASP A 32 24.53 3.32 21.92
CA ASP A 32 25.02 2.51 20.79
C ASP A 32 24.02 2.46 19.60
N GLU A 33 23.78 3.62 18.98
CA GLU A 33 22.80 3.79 17.91
C GLU A 33 23.44 3.98 16.53
N ARG A 34 22.85 3.39 15.47
CA ARG A 34 23.36 3.51 14.10
C ARG A 34 23.07 4.93 13.58
N ALA A 35 24.13 5.71 13.39
CA ALA A 35 24.05 7.10 12.91
C ALA A 35 23.20 7.30 11.64
N LYS A 36 23.18 6.32 10.72
CA LYS A 36 22.36 6.39 9.50
C LYS A 36 20.85 6.33 9.79
N LEU A 37 20.42 5.53 10.77
CA LEU A 37 19.02 5.44 11.16
C LEU A 37 18.58 6.69 11.93
N LEU A 38 19.44 7.23 12.79
CA LEU A 38 19.18 8.50 13.46
C LEU A 38 19.06 9.68 12.49
N ALA A 39 19.89 9.73 11.45
CA ALA A 39 19.77 10.74 10.40
C ALA A 39 18.44 10.63 9.65
N LEU A 40 17.98 9.41 9.37
CA LEU A 40 16.66 9.17 8.78
C LEU A 40 15.54 9.62 9.73
N TYR A 41 15.66 9.33 11.03
CA TYR A 41 14.70 9.72 12.05
C TYR A 41 14.60 11.25 12.18
N ASP A 42 15.73 11.95 12.26
CA ASP A 42 15.77 13.41 12.29
C ASP A 42 15.13 14.03 11.05
N LYS A 43 15.39 13.44 9.87
CA LYS A 43 14.74 13.86 8.62
C LYS A 43 13.23 13.64 8.67
N GLY A 44 12.77 12.47 9.11
CA GLY A 44 11.35 12.14 9.23
C GLY A 44 10.61 13.10 10.15
N LYS A 45 11.18 13.42 11.32
CA LYS A 45 10.62 14.43 12.24
C LYS A 45 10.45 15.80 11.58
N LYS A 46 11.46 16.27 10.86
CA LYS A 46 11.46 17.61 10.22
C LYS A 46 10.54 17.70 9.02
N GLN A 47 10.22 16.58 8.39
CA GLN A 47 9.40 16.51 7.18
C GLN A 47 7.94 16.15 7.43
N GLN A 48 7.51 16.10 8.70
CA GLN A 48 6.12 15.89 9.05
C GLN A 48 5.21 16.96 8.43
N TRP A 49 4.04 16.54 7.98
CA TRP A 49 3.00 17.39 7.41
C TRP A 49 1.61 17.01 7.92
N ASP A 50 0.65 17.92 7.81
CA ASP A 50 -0.75 17.69 8.17
C ASP A 50 -1.56 17.55 6.88
N ALA A 51 -2.28 16.43 6.73
CA ALA A 51 -3.06 16.17 5.52
C ALA A 51 -4.22 17.14 5.32
N ALA A 52 -4.85 17.63 6.40
CA ALA A 52 -5.94 18.58 6.32
C ALA A 52 -5.50 19.97 5.86
N VAL A 53 -4.26 20.35 6.17
CA VAL A 53 -3.70 21.68 5.84
C VAL A 53 -2.91 21.65 4.53
N ARG A 54 -2.15 20.58 4.28
CA ARG A 54 -1.16 20.54 3.21
C ARG A 54 -1.76 20.18 1.84
N ILE A 55 -2.85 19.42 1.84
CA ILE A 55 -3.57 19.01 0.64
C ILE A 55 -4.76 19.95 0.43
N ASP A 56 -4.93 20.47 -0.79
CA ASP A 56 -6.07 21.32 -1.14
C ASP A 56 -7.33 20.47 -1.40
N TRP A 57 -8.06 20.17 -0.32
CA TRP A 57 -9.31 19.43 -0.38
C TRP A 57 -10.49 20.23 -0.96
N SER A 58 -10.32 21.50 -1.32
CA SER A 58 -11.37 22.28 -1.98
C SER A 58 -11.58 21.89 -3.44
N LEU A 59 -10.58 21.24 -4.04
CA LEU A 59 -10.62 20.76 -5.42
C LEU A 59 -11.56 19.56 -5.56
N ASP A 60 -12.26 19.49 -6.68
CA ASP A 60 -13.15 18.37 -7.01
C ASP A 60 -12.48 17.37 -7.96
N LEU A 61 -13.00 16.15 -7.95
CA LEU A 61 -12.68 15.13 -8.94
C LEU A 61 -13.62 15.27 -10.13
N ASP A 62 -13.15 14.86 -11.30
CA ASP A 62 -13.96 14.89 -12.52
C ASP A 62 -15.01 13.77 -12.51
N PRO A 63 -16.29 14.06 -12.83
CA PRO A 63 -17.40 13.12 -12.70
C PRO A 63 -17.42 12.03 -13.78
N GLU A 64 -16.54 12.09 -14.79
CA GLU A 64 -16.41 11.06 -15.83
C GLU A 64 -15.05 10.33 -15.75
N ASN A 65 -14.03 11.00 -15.24
CA ASN A 65 -12.69 10.46 -15.06
C ASN A 65 -12.02 11.09 -13.82
N PRO A 66 -12.28 10.59 -12.60
CA PRO A 66 -11.95 11.27 -11.34
C PRO A 66 -10.51 11.75 -11.22
N GLN A 67 -9.55 10.89 -11.54
CA GLN A 67 -8.11 11.20 -11.50
C GLN A 67 -7.59 11.83 -12.80
N GLN A 68 -8.45 11.92 -13.83
CA GLN A 68 -8.12 12.40 -15.18
C GLN A 68 -6.93 11.66 -15.82
N ILE A 69 -6.90 10.34 -15.60
CA ILE A 69 -5.88 9.43 -16.13
C ILE A 69 -6.28 8.97 -17.53
N ASP A 70 -5.30 8.82 -18.42
CA ASP A 70 -5.49 8.33 -19.78
C ASP A 70 -5.95 6.85 -19.80
N ASP A 71 -6.94 6.53 -20.63
CA ASP A 71 -7.49 5.18 -20.74
C ASP A 71 -6.48 4.11 -21.13
N ARG A 72 -5.37 4.49 -21.78
CA ARG A 72 -4.28 3.56 -22.11
C ARG A 72 -3.66 2.89 -20.89
N LEU A 73 -3.90 3.42 -19.68
CA LEU A 73 -3.47 2.81 -18.42
C LEU A 73 -4.49 1.83 -17.82
N ILE A 74 -5.66 1.69 -18.43
CA ILE A 74 -6.65 0.67 -18.05
C ILE A 74 -6.19 -0.67 -18.64
N PRO A 75 -6.06 -1.75 -17.85
CA PRO A 75 -5.46 -3.00 -18.31
C PRO A 75 -6.09 -3.61 -19.56
N ILE A 76 -7.42 -3.46 -19.71
CA ILE A 76 -8.14 -4.01 -20.85
C ILE A 76 -8.20 -3.07 -22.07
N TYR A 77 -7.54 -1.91 -22.03
CA TYR A 77 -7.61 -0.91 -23.11
C TYR A 77 -7.22 -1.50 -24.47
N GLY A 78 -7.98 -1.16 -25.50
CA GLY A 78 -7.75 -1.61 -26.88
C GLY A 78 -8.12 -3.08 -27.16
N SER A 79 -8.47 -3.87 -26.13
CA SER A 79 -8.97 -5.24 -26.30
C SER A 79 -10.36 -5.30 -26.93
N ALA A 80 -10.77 -6.49 -27.35
CA ALA A 80 -12.13 -6.74 -27.81
C ALA A 80 -13.17 -6.40 -26.73
N VAL A 81 -12.90 -6.69 -25.45
CA VAL A 81 -13.78 -6.32 -24.33
C VAL A 81 -13.96 -4.81 -24.27
N TRP A 82 -12.86 -4.05 -24.27
CA TRP A 82 -12.89 -2.59 -24.20
C TRP A 82 -13.62 -1.95 -25.38
N ASN A 83 -13.38 -2.45 -26.60
CA ASN A 83 -13.98 -1.91 -27.81
C ASN A 83 -15.50 -2.15 -27.89
N ARG A 84 -16.04 -3.10 -27.11
CA ARG A 84 -17.49 -3.34 -26.97
C ARG A 84 -18.17 -2.41 -25.97
N LEU A 85 -17.41 -1.75 -25.08
CA LEU A 85 -17.99 -0.85 -24.08
C LEU A 85 -18.51 0.44 -24.72
N THR A 86 -19.72 0.82 -24.33
CA THR A 86 -20.27 2.16 -24.57
C THR A 86 -19.50 3.22 -23.78
N ASP A 87 -19.65 4.50 -24.14
CA ASP A 87 -18.97 5.58 -23.43
C ASP A 87 -19.40 5.68 -21.96
N LYS A 88 -20.67 5.39 -21.65
CA LYS A 88 -21.17 5.31 -20.27
C LYS A 88 -20.53 4.16 -19.50
N GLU A 89 -20.33 3.01 -20.12
CA GLU A 89 -19.66 1.87 -19.50
C GLU A 89 -18.16 2.15 -19.29
N LYS A 90 -17.51 2.87 -20.20
CA LYS A 90 -16.12 3.32 -20.01
C LYS A 90 -15.99 4.29 -18.85
N VAL A 91 -16.90 5.27 -18.72
CA VAL A 91 -16.95 6.19 -17.56
C VAL A 91 -17.14 5.43 -16.24
N ARG A 92 -18.08 4.48 -16.22
CA ARG A 92 -18.29 3.62 -15.05
C ARG A 92 -17.04 2.80 -14.73
N LEU A 93 -16.42 2.19 -15.73
CA LEU A 93 -15.18 1.42 -15.56
C LEU A 93 -14.05 2.29 -14.99
N ARG A 94 -13.82 3.52 -15.49
CA ARG A 94 -12.83 4.45 -14.93
C ARG A 94 -13.06 4.69 -13.44
N HIS A 95 -14.28 5.03 -13.05
CA HIS A 95 -14.63 5.28 -11.65
C HIS A 95 -14.30 4.09 -10.76
N HIS A 96 -14.78 2.91 -11.16
CA HIS A 96 -14.60 1.69 -10.38
C HIS A 96 -13.13 1.24 -10.35
N GLN A 97 -12.39 1.33 -11.45
CA GLN A 97 -10.97 0.97 -11.51
C GLN A 97 -10.13 1.89 -10.61
N GLN A 98 -10.39 3.20 -10.67
CA GLN A 98 -9.70 4.21 -9.87
C GLN A 98 -10.02 4.04 -8.38
N ALA A 99 -11.28 3.77 -8.04
CA ALA A 99 -11.71 3.47 -6.67
C ALA A 99 -11.08 2.18 -6.13
N GLN A 100 -11.03 1.13 -6.96
CA GLN A 100 -10.45 -0.14 -6.56
C GLN A 100 -8.96 0.02 -6.25
N SER A 101 -8.23 0.75 -7.09
CA SER A 101 -6.79 1.01 -6.89
C SER A 101 -6.53 1.82 -5.61
N LEU A 102 -7.24 2.94 -5.43
CA LEU A 102 -7.12 3.78 -4.23
C LEU A 102 -7.52 3.03 -2.95
N SER A 103 -8.50 2.12 -3.03
CA SER A 103 -8.88 1.27 -1.89
C SER A 103 -7.74 0.33 -1.51
N GLN A 104 -7.06 -0.29 -2.48
CA GLN A 104 -5.92 -1.17 -2.17
C GLN A 104 -4.74 -0.40 -1.57
N PHE A 105 -4.53 0.86 -1.97
CA PHE A 105 -3.55 1.71 -1.32
C PHE A 105 -3.93 1.97 0.14
N MET A 106 -5.14 2.45 0.40
CA MET A 106 -5.63 2.65 1.77
C MET A 106 -5.46 1.41 2.67
N HIS A 107 -5.79 0.21 2.17
CA HIS A 107 -5.61 -1.05 2.89
C HIS A 107 -4.14 -1.40 3.11
N GLY A 108 -3.30 -1.13 2.12
CA GLY A 108 -1.85 -1.25 2.21
C GLY A 108 -1.27 -0.36 3.31
N GLU A 109 -1.66 0.93 3.33
CA GLU A 109 -1.22 1.88 4.36
C GLU A 109 -1.69 1.46 5.75
N GLN A 110 -2.89 0.91 5.88
CA GLN A 110 -3.35 0.38 7.17
C GLN A 110 -2.52 -0.83 7.60
N GLY A 111 -2.12 -1.68 6.65
CA GLY A 111 -1.19 -2.77 6.89
C GLY A 111 0.20 -2.27 7.31
N ALA A 112 0.72 -1.25 6.63
CA ALA A 112 1.99 -0.60 6.94
C ALA A 112 1.96 0.03 8.33
N LEU A 113 0.86 0.68 8.71
CA LEU A 113 0.64 1.21 10.05
C LEU A 113 0.78 0.11 11.12
N MET A 114 0.14 -1.05 10.90
CA MET A 114 0.25 -2.18 11.83
C MET A 114 1.66 -2.76 11.87
N ALA A 115 2.33 -2.87 10.72
CA ALA A 115 3.69 -3.36 10.62
C ALA A 115 4.70 -2.42 11.29
N ALA A 116 4.59 -1.11 11.09
CA ALA A 116 5.43 -0.12 11.75
C ALA A 116 5.25 -0.16 13.27
N ALA A 117 4.01 -0.28 13.76
CA ALA A 117 3.74 -0.44 15.19
C ALA A 117 4.35 -1.74 15.75
N ARG A 118 4.27 -2.84 14.98
CA ARG A 118 4.92 -4.11 15.33
C ARG A 118 6.45 -3.95 15.38
N ILE A 119 7.04 -3.24 14.43
CA ILE A 119 8.49 -2.97 14.42
C ILE A 119 8.89 -2.21 15.69
N VAL A 120 8.15 -1.17 16.09
CA VAL A 120 8.39 -0.49 17.37
C VAL A 120 8.39 -1.47 18.54
N GLN A 121 7.46 -2.43 18.55
CA GLN A 121 7.32 -3.41 19.62
C GLN A 121 8.42 -4.47 19.63
N THR A 122 8.85 -4.98 18.47
CA THR A 122 9.61 -6.24 18.38
C THR A 122 11.10 -6.08 18.13
N VAL A 123 11.56 -4.99 17.50
CA VAL A 123 12.99 -4.85 17.15
C VAL A 123 13.86 -4.65 18.39
N PRO A 124 15.12 -5.13 18.38
CA PRO A 124 16.01 -5.01 19.53
C PRO A 124 16.57 -3.59 19.71
N ASP A 125 16.85 -2.89 18.61
CA ASP A 125 17.60 -1.63 18.65
C ASP A 125 16.70 -0.40 18.81
N LEU A 126 17.12 0.56 19.62
CA LEU A 126 16.33 1.75 19.92
C LEU A 126 16.20 2.72 18.73
N ASP A 127 17.26 2.87 17.94
CA ASP A 127 17.28 3.71 16.75
C ASP A 127 16.21 3.31 15.72
N ALA A 128 15.99 2.00 15.56
CA ALA A 128 14.95 1.43 14.72
C ALA A 128 13.57 1.69 15.31
N LYS A 129 13.40 1.60 16.64
CA LYS A 129 12.14 1.96 17.32
C LYS A 129 11.80 3.44 17.10
N PHE A 130 12.78 4.35 17.18
CA PHE A 130 12.56 5.78 16.93
C PHE A 130 12.10 6.07 15.51
N TYR A 131 12.77 5.48 14.53
CA TYR A 131 12.36 5.66 13.14
C TYR A 131 10.98 5.03 12.89
N ALA A 132 10.75 3.79 13.35
CA ALA A 132 9.46 3.11 13.18
C ALA A 132 8.32 3.87 13.85
N ALA A 133 8.54 4.52 14.99
CA ALA A 133 7.53 5.37 15.62
C ALA A 133 7.17 6.61 14.77
N THR A 134 8.13 7.13 14.02
CA THR A 134 7.87 8.18 13.03
C THR A 134 7.06 7.63 11.86
N GLN A 135 7.41 6.44 11.37
CA GLN A 135 6.66 5.75 10.33
C GLN A 135 5.22 5.47 10.75
N VAL A 136 4.96 5.03 12.00
CA VAL A 136 3.58 4.86 12.53
C VAL A 136 2.74 6.14 12.34
N MET A 137 3.33 7.32 12.59
CA MET A 137 2.63 8.58 12.36
C MET A 137 2.43 8.88 10.87
N ASP A 138 3.44 8.60 10.03
CA ASP A 138 3.35 8.75 8.58
C ASP A 138 2.20 7.87 8.01
N GLU A 139 2.15 6.58 8.37
CA GLU A 139 1.11 5.67 7.88
C GLU A 139 -0.29 6.01 8.39
N ALA A 140 -0.41 6.49 9.63
CA ALA A 140 -1.70 6.95 10.16
C ALA A 140 -2.27 8.09 9.29
N ARG A 141 -1.40 9.01 8.86
CA ARG A 141 -1.75 10.11 7.96
C ARG A 141 -2.02 9.63 6.53
N HIS A 142 -1.30 8.62 6.04
CA HIS A 142 -1.57 8.05 4.71
C HIS A 142 -2.96 7.42 4.66
N VAL A 143 -3.32 6.64 5.69
CA VAL A 143 -4.67 6.09 5.87
C VAL A 143 -5.71 7.21 5.91
N GLU A 144 -5.47 8.27 6.70
CA GLU A 144 -6.36 9.44 6.77
C GLU A 144 -6.59 10.06 5.38
N ALA A 145 -5.51 10.34 4.64
CA ALA A 145 -5.58 10.99 3.33
C ALA A 145 -6.32 10.14 2.30
N TYR A 146 -6.00 8.85 2.17
CA TYR A 146 -6.70 7.96 1.24
C TYR A 146 -8.15 7.71 1.64
N ALA A 147 -8.42 7.53 2.94
CA ALA A 147 -9.78 7.38 3.43
C ALA A 147 -10.61 8.62 3.10
N ARG A 148 -10.06 9.83 3.28
CA ARG A 148 -10.73 11.07 2.93
C ARG A 148 -10.98 11.20 1.43
N LEU A 149 -9.99 10.88 0.59
CA LEU A 149 -10.14 10.89 -0.87
C LEU A 149 -11.25 9.92 -1.34
N LEU A 150 -11.28 8.70 -0.82
CA LEU A 150 -12.33 7.73 -1.14
C LEU A 150 -13.70 8.17 -0.64
N ASN A 151 -13.77 8.68 0.59
CA ASN A 151 -15.04 8.95 1.26
C ASN A 151 -15.71 10.25 0.85
N GLU A 152 -14.95 11.34 0.76
CA GLU A 152 -15.47 12.69 0.53
C GLU A 152 -15.49 13.05 -0.96
N LYS A 153 -14.62 12.44 -1.76
CA LYS A 153 -14.42 12.85 -3.16
C LYS A 153 -14.88 11.80 -4.17
N LEU A 154 -14.51 10.54 -3.97
CA LEU A 154 -14.81 9.48 -4.94
C LEU A 154 -16.15 8.78 -4.68
N GLY A 155 -16.50 8.56 -3.41
CA GLY A 155 -17.76 7.94 -2.99
C GLY A 155 -17.86 6.42 -3.15
N ILE A 156 -16.80 5.74 -3.61
CA ILE A 156 -16.77 4.30 -3.90
C ILE A 156 -15.54 3.68 -3.23
N ALA A 157 -15.72 2.52 -2.58
CA ALA A 157 -14.63 1.73 -2.01
C ALA A 157 -14.72 0.24 -2.38
N TYR A 158 -13.58 -0.46 -2.36
CA TYR A 158 -13.45 -1.89 -2.63
C TYR A 158 -12.76 -2.62 -1.47
N PRO A 159 -13.12 -3.88 -1.19
CA PRO A 159 -12.44 -4.68 -0.17
C PRO A 159 -10.99 -4.94 -0.54
N ILE A 160 -10.19 -5.31 0.46
CA ILE A 160 -8.81 -5.78 0.27
C ILE A 160 -8.79 -6.99 -0.68
N THR A 161 -7.83 -7.02 -1.61
CA THR A 161 -7.66 -8.16 -2.51
C THR A 161 -7.08 -9.37 -1.77
N PRO A 162 -7.39 -10.61 -2.19
CA PRO A 162 -6.83 -11.82 -1.60
C PRO A 162 -5.30 -11.83 -1.56
N GLY A 163 -4.65 -11.32 -2.61
CA GLY A 163 -3.18 -11.23 -2.67
C GLY A 163 -2.60 -10.29 -1.63
N LEU A 164 -3.14 -9.07 -1.49
CA LEU A 164 -2.68 -8.12 -0.48
C LEU A 164 -2.99 -8.63 0.93
N LYS A 165 -4.18 -9.21 1.14
CA LYS A 165 -4.56 -9.84 2.40
C LYS A 165 -3.56 -10.92 2.79
N ALA A 166 -3.31 -11.91 1.93
CA ALA A 166 -2.38 -13.01 2.20
C ALA A 166 -0.98 -12.51 2.57
N LEU A 167 -0.45 -11.52 1.84
CA LEU A 167 0.84 -10.90 2.17
C LEU A 167 0.84 -10.27 3.56
N LEU A 168 -0.16 -9.45 3.88
CA LEU A 168 -0.28 -8.83 5.19
C LEU A 168 -0.42 -9.88 6.31
N GLU A 169 -1.17 -10.96 6.07
CA GLU A 169 -1.29 -12.06 7.03
C GLU A 169 0.07 -12.71 7.30
N THR A 170 0.83 -13.05 6.26
CA THR A 170 2.16 -13.65 6.42
C THR A 170 3.09 -12.71 7.19
N VAL A 171 3.14 -11.44 6.80
CA VAL A 171 4.05 -10.45 7.39
C VAL A 171 3.70 -10.13 8.85
N LEU A 172 2.42 -9.98 9.15
CA LEU A 172 1.94 -9.60 10.49
C LEU A 172 1.76 -10.81 11.42
N THR A 173 1.93 -12.05 10.95
CA THR A 173 1.90 -13.23 11.82
C THR A 173 3.27 -13.83 12.07
N ASP A 174 4.27 -13.55 11.23
CA ASP A 174 5.64 -14.04 11.44
C ASP A 174 6.25 -13.46 12.72
N ARG A 175 6.74 -14.34 13.59
CA ARG A 175 7.29 -13.98 14.91
C ARG A 175 8.62 -13.24 14.78
N ARG A 176 9.34 -13.42 13.68
CA ARG A 176 10.69 -12.89 13.49
C ARG A 176 10.59 -11.46 12.99
N TRP A 177 11.25 -10.54 13.68
CA TRP A 177 11.14 -9.11 13.40
C TRP A 177 11.65 -8.75 11.99
N ASP A 178 12.66 -9.46 11.47
CA ASP A 178 13.25 -9.22 10.14
C ASP A 178 12.25 -9.49 9.01
N MET A 179 11.35 -10.46 9.20
CA MET A 179 10.30 -10.78 8.23
C MET A 179 9.30 -9.65 8.07
N THR A 180 9.04 -8.86 9.14
CA THR A 180 8.21 -7.65 9.04
C THR A 180 8.87 -6.60 8.13
N TYR A 181 10.18 -6.39 8.24
CA TYR A 181 10.92 -5.48 7.35
C TYR A 181 10.94 -5.97 5.91
N LEU A 182 11.28 -7.24 5.71
CA LEU A 182 11.38 -7.83 4.37
C LEU A 182 10.02 -7.78 3.66
N GLY A 183 8.96 -8.15 4.36
CA GLY A 183 7.61 -8.14 3.83
C GLY A 183 7.06 -6.75 3.59
N MET A 184 7.08 -5.88 4.61
CA MET A 184 6.47 -4.56 4.51
C MET A 184 7.36 -3.57 3.73
N GLN A 185 8.54 -3.28 4.25
CA GLN A 185 9.36 -2.17 3.75
C GLN A 185 10.06 -2.48 2.42
N ILE A 186 10.45 -3.74 2.20
CA ILE A 186 11.13 -4.11 0.95
C ILE A 186 10.14 -4.49 -0.15
N LEU A 187 9.16 -5.34 0.16
CA LEU A 187 8.24 -5.87 -0.85
C LEU A 187 7.02 -4.96 -1.03
N ILE A 188 6.15 -4.84 -0.01
CA ILE A 188 4.87 -4.14 -0.12
C ILE A 188 5.09 -2.66 -0.48
N GLU A 189 5.82 -1.91 0.35
CA GLU A 189 6.10 -0.49 0.14
C GLU A 189 7.01 -0.26 -1.08
N GLY A 190 8.07 -1.07 -1.22
CA GLY A 190 9.03 -0.97 -2.32
C GLY A 190 8.38 -1.07 -3.71
N LEU A 191 7.39 -1.93 -3.88
CA LEU A 191 6.63 -2.05 -5.13
C LEU A 191 5.43 -1.10 -5.19
N ALA A 192 4.86 -0.71 -4.05
CA ALA A 192 3.82 0.32 -3.99
C ALA A 192 4.33 1.66 -4.52
N LEU A 193 5.58 2.03 -4.26
CA LEU A 193 6.24 3.23 -4.81
C LEU A 193 6.08 3.36 -6.34
N ALA A 194 6.25 2.28 -7.08
CA ALA A 194 6.08 2.29 -8.54
C ALA A 194 4.63 2.53 -8.95
N ALA A 195 3.67 2.00 -8.18
CA ALA A 195 2.25 2.20 -8.42
C ALA A 195 1.81 3.64 -8.07
N PHE A 196 2.26 4.19 -6.95
CA PHE A 196 2.03 5.59 -6.58
C PHE A 196 2.63 6.54 -7.63
N GLN A 197 3.87 6.26 -8.06
CA GLN A 197 4.55 7.04 -9.08
C GLN A 197 3.74 7.08 -10.39
N ARG A 198 3.19 5.93 -10.80
CA ARG A 198 2.35 5.87 -12.00
C ARG A 198 1.14 6.80 -11.90
N ILE A 199 0.46 6.84 -10.75
CA ILE A 199 -0.67 7.76 -10.56
C ILE A 199 -0.19 9.21 -10.55
N ARG A 200 0.83 9.54 -9.75
CA ARG A 200 1.38 10.90 -9.65
C ARG A 200 1.75 11.46 -11.02
N ASP A 201 2.40 10.66 -11.86
CA ASP A 201 2.95 11.09 -13.15
C ASP A 201 1.89 11.19 -14.26
N ASN A 202 0.73 10.53 -14.10
CA ASN A 202 -0.31 10.47 -15.15
C ASN A 202 -1.64 11.11 -14.76
N ALA A 203 -1.91 11.33 -13.47
CA ALA A 203 -3.10 12.01 -13.01
C ALA A 203 -3.03 13.50 -13.36
N LYS A 204 -4.00 13.97 -14.14
CA LYS A 204 -4.13 15.40 -14.44
C LYS A 204 -4.95 16.14 -13.39
N ASN A 205 -5.75 15.41 -12.59
CA ASN A 205 -6.44 15.99 -11.46
C ASN A 205 -5.43 16.31 -10.33
N ARG A 206 -5.38 17.59 -9.95
CA ARG A 206 -4.40 18.10 -8.97
C ARG A 206 -4.57 17.52 -7.57
N LEU A 207 -5.80 17.23 -7.13
CA LEU A 207 -6.05 16.63 -5.83
C LEU A 207 -5.49 15.21 -5.78
N ALA A 208 -5.87 14.38 -6.76
CA ALA A 208 -5.38 13.01 -6.87
C ALA A 208 -3.84 12.95 -6.96
N ALA A 209 -3.23 13.82 -7.79
CA ALA A 209 -1.78 13.89 -7.90
C ALA A 209 -1.11 14.32 -6.59
N SER A 210 -1.69 15.29 -5.86
CA SER A 210 -1.12 15.81 -4.61
C SER A 210 -1.14 14.78 -3.49
N VAL A 211 -2.25 14.04 -3.29
CA VAL A 211 -2.34 12.98 -2.29
C VAL A 211 -1.22 11.95 -2.48
N ASN A 212 -1.06 11.44 -3.70
CA ASN A 212 -0.02 10.45 -4.01
C ASN A 212 1.39 11.04 -3.89
N ALA A 213 1.60 12.29 -4.29
CA ALA A 213 2.91 12.94 -4.19
C ALA A 213 3.41 13.06 -2.73
N TYR A 214 2.51 13.40 -1.80
CA TYR A 214 2.88 13.54 -0.39
C TYR A 214 3.11 12.18 0.28
N VAL A 215 2.27 11.17 0.02
CA VAL A 215 2.52 9.80 0.49
C VAL A 215 3.88 9.30 -0.02
N MET A 216 4.16 9.44 -1.32
CA MET A 216 5.44 9.04 -1.92
C MET A 216 6.67 9.72 -1.32
N GLN A 217 6.52 10.95 -0.80
CA GLN A 217 7.62 11.66 -0.15
C GLN A 217 8.11 10.91 1.10
N ASP A 218 7.20 10.20 1.77
CA ASP A 218 7.44 9.47 3.00
C ASP A 218 7.91 8.04 2.70
N GLU A 219 7.26 7.35 1.77
CA GLU A 219 7.57 5.98 1.35
C GLU A 219 9.03 5.75 0.95
N ALA A 220 9.65 6.72 0.27
CA ALA A 220 11.06 6.60 -0.13
C ALA A 220 11.99 6.43 1.09
N ARG A 221 11.61 6.99 2.25
CA ARG A 221 12.36 6.84 3.49
C ARG A 221 12.05 5.52 4.18
N HIS A 222 10.82 5.02 4.10
CA HIS A 222 10.42 3.73 4.67
C HIS A 222 11.18 2.55 4.02
N VAL A 223 11.29 2.56 2.68
CA VAL A 223 12.12 1.58 1.96
C VAL A 223 13.61 1.69 2.33
N ALA A 224 14.11 2.92 2.49
CA ALA A 224 15.50 3.14 2.89
C ALA A 224 15.76 2.63 4.31
N PHE A 225 14.81 2.80 5.22
CA PHE A 225 14.87 2.26 6.58
C PHE A 225 15.04 0.75 6.55
N GLY A 226 14.23 0.03 5.77
CA GLY A 226 14.28 -1.43 5.74
C GLY A 226 15.56 -1.96 5.16
N ARG A 227 16.07 -1.31 4.10
CA ARG A 227 17.37 -1.66 3.53
C ARG A 227 18.49 -1.46 4.54
N LEU A 228 18.47 -0.38 5.31
CA LEU A 228 19.51 -0.11 6.31
C LEU A 228 19.43 -1.09 7.47
N ALA A 229 18.23 -1.38 7.98
CA ALA A 229 18.02 -2.31 9.08
C ALA A 229 18.45 -3.75 8.72
N LEU A 230 18.06 -4.22 7.53
CA LEU A 230 18.34 -5.60 7.12
C LEU A 230 19.78 -5.81 6.63
N ARG A 231 20.45 -4.79 6.07
CA ARG A 231 21.82 -4.92 5.54
C ARG A 231 22.80 -5.44 6.59
N ASP A 232 22.67 -4.98 7.82
CA ASP A 232 23.61 -5.31 8.88
C ASP A 232 23.25 -6.64 9.58
N TYR A 233 21.99 -7.10 9.43
CA TYR A 233 21.49 -8.35 10.00
C TYR A 233 21.70 -9.58 9.09
N TYR A 234 21.41 -9.46 7.78
CA TYR A 234 21.44 -10.59 6.85
C TYR A 234 22.80 -11.32 6.72
N PRO A 235 23.96 -10.67 6.87
CA PRO A 235 25.25 -11.35 6.93
C PRO A 235 25.40 -12.32 8.13
N GLN A 236 24.58 -12.16 9.17
CA GLN A 236 24.59 -12.98 10.38
C GLN A 236 23.73 -14.25 10.25
N LEU A 237 22.88 -14.32 9.22
CA LEU A 237 22.01 -15.46 8.95
C LEU A 237 22.79 -16.63 8.35
N SER A 238 22.38 -17.85 8.72
CA SER A 238 22.81 -19.07 8.04
C SER A 238 22.31 -19.11 6.60
N GLN A 239 22.90 -19.97 5.77
CA GLN A 239 22.42 -20.13 4.39
C GLN A 239 20.97 -20.58 4.34
N ALA A 240 20.56 -21.54 5.19
CA ALA A 240 19.19 -22.03 5.22
C ALA A 240 18.17 -20.94 5.58
N GLU A 241 18.51 -20.04 6.52
CA GLU A 241 17.65 -18.90 6.84
C GLU A 241 17.54 -17.93 5.66
N ARG A 242 18.64 -17.69 4.93
CA ARG A 242 18.63 -16.84 3.73
C ARG A 242 17.77 -17.47 2.62
N ASP A 243 17.92 -18.76 2.38
CA ASP A 243 17.13 -19.50 1.38
C ASP A 243 15.63 -19.38 1.69
N GLU A 244 15.23 -19.49 2.96
CA GLU A 244 13.85 -19.28 3.39
C GLU A 244 13.32 -17.86 3.08
N ARG A 245 14.14 -16.81 3.28
CA ARG A 245 13.76 -15.43 2.94
C ARG A 245 13.65 -15.24 1.43
N GLU A 246 14.52 -15.89 0.65
CA GLU A 246 14.46 -15.87 -0.81
C GLU A 246 13.18 -16.56 -1.31
N GLU A 247 12.83 -17.71 -0.76
CA GLU A 247 11.56 -18.41 -1.05
C GLU A 247 10.35 -17.53 -0.71
N PHE A 248 10.36 -16.88 0.44
CA PHE A 248 9.32 -15.92 0.82
C PHE A 248 9.21 -14.76 -0.18
N VAL A 249 10.34 -14.16 -0.61
CA VAL A 249 10.36 -13.09 -1.61
C VAL A 249 9.76 -13.56 -2.94
N VAL A 250 10.10 -14.76 -3.38
CA VAL A 250 9.55 -15.34 -4.61
C VAL A 250 8.05 -15.56 -4.49
N ALA A 251 7.58 -16.16 -3.39
CA ALA A 251 6.15 -16.35 -3.13
C ALA A 251 5.40 -15.01 -3.08
N ALA A 252 5.98 -14.02 -2.42
CA ALA A 252 5.41 -12.69 -2.32
C ALA A 252 5.26 -12.01 -3.70
N CYS A 253 6.27 -12.12 -4.57
CA CYS A 253 6.20 -11.61 -5.94
C CYS A 253 4.99 -12.16 -6.71
N TYR A 254 4.61 -13.43 -6.52
CA TYR A 254 3.40 -13.98 -7.13
C TYR A 254 2.12 -13.32 -6.60
N HIS A 255 1.98 -13.16 -5.29
CA HIS A 255 0.82 -12.47 -4.70
C HIS A 255 0.72 -11.01 -5.15
N MET A 256 1.87 -10.34 -5.30
CA MET A 256 1.94 -8.96 -5.77
C MET A 256 1.59 -8.82 -7.24
N ARG A 257 2.05 -9.74 -8.08
CA ARG A 257 1.65 -9.85 -9.49
C ARG A 257 0.14 -10.06 -9.59
N ASP A 258 -0.41 -11.01 -8.83
CA ASP A 258 -1.81 -11.39 -8.94
C ASP A 258 -2.77 -10.28 -8.49
N ARG A 259 -2.30 -9.30 -7.69
CA ARG A 259 -3.06 -8.08 -7.38
C ARG A 259 -3.47 -7.29 -8.65
N PHE A 260 -2.70 -7.39 -9.72
CA PHE A 260 -2.99 -6.69 -10.98
C PHE A 260 -4.05 -7.38 -11.85
N ASN A 261 -4.50 -8.59 -11.48
CA ASN A 261 -5.57 -9.26 -12.23
C ASN A 261 -6.93 -8.56 -12.09
N GLN A 262 -7.14 -7.78 -11.02
CA GLN A 262 -8.36 -7.04 -10.68
C GLN A 262 -9.67 -7.85 -10.83
N ARG A 263 -9.66 -9.14 -10.49
CA ARG A 263 -10.82 -10.04 -10.61
C ARG A 263 -12.12 -9.44 -10.06
N GLU A 264 -12.08 -8.91 -8.84
CA GLU A 264 -13.24 -8.39 -8.12
C GLU A 264 -13.85 -7.16 -8.82
N LEU A 265 -13.01 -6.38 -9.52
CA LEU A 265 -13.45 -5.26 -10.34
C LEU A 265 -14.27 -5.75 -11.54
N TRP A 266 -13.76 -6.75 -12.26
CA TRP A 266 -14.42 -7.31 -13.45
C TRP A 266 -15.75 -7.97 -13.08
N GLU A 267 -15.77 -8.75 -11.99
CA GLU A 267 -16.96 -9.38 -11.44
C GLU A 267 -18.02 -8.33 -11.06
N ASN A 268 -17.63 -7.28 -10.34
CA ASN A 268 -18.55 -6.20 -9.94
C ASN A 268 -19.14 -5.42 -11.14
N LEU A 269 -18.38 -5.30 -12.22
CA LEU A 269 -18.83 -4.62 -13.44
C LEU A 269 -19.61 -5.53 -14.39
N GLY A 270 -19.69 -6.84 -14.12
CA GLY A 270 -20.33 -7.81 -15.00
C GLY A 270 -19.57 -8.07 -16.30
N LEU A 271 -18.26 -7.83 -16.31
CA LEU A 271 -17.39 -8.04 -17.46
C LEU A 271 -16.93 -9.51 -17.54
N PRO A 272 -16.54 -10.03 -18.73
CA PRO A 272 -16.05 -11.39 -18.89
C PRO A 272 -14.72 -11.58 -18.16
N VAL A 273 -14.78 -12.06 -16.92
CA VAL A 273 -13.66 -12.09 -15.96
C VAL A 273 -12.42 -12.76 -16.52
N SER A 274 -12.56 -13.97 -17.10
CA SER A 274 -11.42 -14.71 -17.65
C SER A 274 -10.75 -13.97 -18.81
N GLU A 275 -11.53 -13.38 -19.72
CA GLU A 275 -11.01 -12.60 -20.86
C GLU A 275 -10.32 -11.32 -20.36
N CYS A 276 -10.89 -10.64 -19.37
CA CYS A 276 -10.31 -9.44 -18.78
C CYS A 276 -8.98 -9.73 -18.07
N ILE A 277 -8.91 -10.81 -17.30
CA ILE A 277 -7.68 -11.23 -16.61
C ILE A 277 -6.61 -11.63 -17.63
N GLU A 278 -6.94 -12.38 -18.68
CA GLU A 278 -5.99 -12.79 -19.71
C GLU A 278 -5.36 -11.56 -20.38
N VAL A 279 -6.18 -10.57 -20.76
CA VAL A 279 -5.69 -9.31 -21.34
C VAL A 279 -4.83 -8.54 -20.33
N ALA A 280 -5.33 -8.35 -19.10
CA ALA A 280 -4.65 -7.55 -18.07
C ALA A 280 -3.30 -8.13 -17.65
N MET A 281 -3.13 -9.46 -17.74
CA MET A 281 -1.88 -10.14 -17.38
C MET A 281 -0.92 -10.28 -18.57
N ALA A 282 -1.38 -10.00 -19.80
CA ALA A 282 -0.57 -10.03 -21.02
C ALA A 282 -0.02 -8.65 -21.42
N SER A 283 -0.60 -7.57 -20.88
CA SER A 283 -0.21 -6.16 -21.08
C SER A 283 0.90 -5.71 -20.15
#